data_AF-A0A177BA03-F1
#
_entry.id   AF-A0A177BA03-F1
#
_cell.length_a   1.000
_cell.length_b   1.000
_cell.length_c   1.000
_cell.angle_alpha   90.00
_cell.angle_beta   90.00
_cell.angle_gamma   90.00
#
_symmetry.space_group_name_H-M   'P 1'
#
loop_
_entity.id
_entity.type
_entity.pdbx_description
1 polymer ?
#
loop_
_entity_poly.entity_id
_entity_poly.type
_entity_poly.pdbx_seq_one_letter_code
_entity_poly.pdbx_strand_id
1 'polypeptide(L)'
;MICKFLINTLYRNFSKTINNIPKRPMMPFFIFRKEHFTEIKSDNPAMKSKDIMKKIGEKWRTLNDEERNAYLKQYHELKLNYTFELSKMNPDILQLEKEKKIANNALKSLKKKKKNLENLAIELNMPKRTVVNSFSVFIVEYKKKYPDTPLTFKAVSVEYNNLSNDEIERYKKIAKEANDAYDRDIRKWVAEMRYIGNTQSYRNMNDETKIELIDDLIKHTPPGGLNYVLNDLREIVNDDRILLSKAAPRSTAEYDRDQCIFVKVGNNEKYSMITNEAVYNNNYFDPRLCILFTYDHVNKTCKTVQDNFVDNQNQQTLSLRNEIDDVVDEYVDSHHCDGNCVVYDLSGKSIIFKIYIMSQEISESNFRSGRWRSQFSVTLESLTSKSFVIKGAVRAHVHGYESGNFQLVSWHNKEEKIKLGKKDSITSCIVNFIDKFESDYQESLNKEFNTISSTTFKALRRKLPVTKSLIDWQKIGAYNIN
;
A
#
# COMPACT_ATOMS: atom_id res chain seq x y z
N MET A 1 10.48 7.03 41.39
CA MET A 1 9.81 7.67 42.55
C MET A 1 10.26 9.13 42.74
N ILE A 2 11.56 9.41 42.63
CA ILE A 2 12.16 10.75 42.76
C ILE A 2 11.65 11.76 41.70
N CYS A 3 11.55 11.40 40.42
CA CYS A 3 11.00 12.30 39.40
C CYS A 3 9.52 12.66 39.61
N LYS A 4 8.69 11.72 40.10
CA LYS A 4 7.26 11.97 40.38
C LYS A 4 7.09 12.85 41.63
N PHE A 5 7.99 12.72 42.60
CA PHE A 5 8.05 13.57 43.79
C PHE A 5 8.58 14.97 43.47
N LEU A 6 9.62 15.11 42.64
CA LEU A 6 10.14 16.39 42.15
C LEU A 6 9.12 17.12 41.29
N ILE A 7 8.46 16.42 40.35
CA ILE A 7 7.37 17.00 39.54
C ILE A 7 6.22 17.42 40.46
N ASN A 8 5.76 16.60 41.41
CA ASN A 8 4.67 16.99 42.30
C ASN A 8 5.06 18.11 43.28
N THR A 9 6.32 18.20 43.70
CA THR A 9 6.82 19.24 44.62
C THR A 9 7.04 20.56 43.89
N LEU A 10 7.61 20.54 42.69
CA LEU A 10 7.66 21.68 41.79
C LEU A 10 6.24 22.12 41.44
N TYR A 11 5.35 21.21 41.04
CA TYR A 11 3.95 21.54 40.72
C TYR A 11 3.18 22.10 41.93
N ARG A 12 3.43 21.64 43.17
CA ARG A 12 2.85 22.21 44.39
C ARG A 12 3.37 23.61 44.69
N ASN A 13 4.67 23.85 44.53
CA ASN A 13 5.27 25.17 44.76
C ASN A 13 4.91 26.16 43.64
N PHE A 14 4.89 25.74 42.37
CA PHE A 14 4.43 26.54 41.22
C PHE A 14 2.91 26.73 41.19
N SER A 15 2.11 25.78 41.70
CA SER A 15 0.65 25.96 41.84
C SER A 15 0.31 27.07 42.82
N LYS A 16 1.15 27.34 43.83
CA LYS A 16 0.99 28.51 44.70
C LYS A 16 1.23 29.82 43.95
N THR A 17 2.22 29.87 43.05
CA THR A 17 2.56 31.06 42.24
C THR A 17 1.54 31.32 41.12
N ILE A 18 1.02 30.27 40.47
CA ILE A 18 -0.03 30.37 39.43
C ILE A 18 -1.38 30.81 40.04
N ASN A 19 -1.67 30.44 41.28
CA ASN A 19 -2.88 30.89 41.99
C ASN A 19 -2.92 32.41 42.25
N ASN A 20 -1.79 33.12 42.09
CA ASN A 20 -1.70 34.57 42.25
C ASN A 20 -2.01 35.35 40.97
N ILE A 21 -2.19 34.68 39.81
CA ILE A 21 -2.59 35.38 38.57
C ILE A 21 -3.96 36.04 38.79
N PRO A 22 -4.10 37.37 38.57
CA PRO A 22 -5.36 38.07 38.74
C PRO A 22 -6.47 37.37 37.95
N LYS A 23 -7.66 37.27 38.55
CA LYS A 23 -8.82 36.75 37.82
C LYS A 23 -9.32 37.82 36.85
N ARG A 24 -9.78 37.39 35.68
CA ARG A 24 -10.41 38.29 34.70
C ARG A 24 -11.56 39.06 35.36
N PRO A 25 -11.71 40.36 35.09
CA PRO A 25 -12.80 41.15 35.63
C PRO A 25 -14.14 40.57 35.18
N MET A 26 -15.13 40.60 36.08
CA MET A 26 -16.50 40.20 35.78
C MET A 26 -17.12 41.20 34.80
N MET A 27 -17.82 40.74 33.77
CA MET A 27 -18.54 41.63 32.86
C MET A 27 -19.64 42.42 33.61
N PRO A 28 -20.10 43.59 33.10
CA PRO A 28 -21.03 44.48 33.81
C PRO A 28 -22.25 43.77 34.42
N PHE A 29 -22.91 42.90 33.66
CA PHE A 29 -24.04 42.09 34.14
C PHE A 29 -23.67 41.20 35.33
N PHE A 30 -22.47 40.62 35.35
CA PHE A 30 -22.03 39.74 36.44
C PHE A 30 -21.66 40.53 37.70
N ILE A 31 -21.25 41.79 37.57
CA ILE A 31 -21.03 42.69 38.71
C ILE A 31 -22.39 43.02 39.35
N PHE A 32 -23.35 43.47 38.55
CA PHE A 32 -24.74 43.67 38.97
C PHE A 32 -25.35 42.42 39.59
N ARG A 33 -25.18 41.25 38.93
CA ARG A 33 -25.62 39.97 39.49
C ARG A 33 -25.02 39.74 40.86
N LYS A 34 -23.72 39.97 41.06
CA LYS A 34 -23.06 39.68 42.33
C LYS A 34 -23.68 40.47 43.49
N GLU A 35 -23.99 41.74 43.25
CA GLU A 35 -24.61 42.64 44.24
C GLU A 35 -26.07 42.26 44.52
N HIS A 36 -26.87 42.14 43.46
CA HIS A 36 -28.32 41.91 43.59
C HIS A 36 -28.68 40.45 43.91
N PHE A 37 -27.80 39.48 43.62
CA PHE A 37 -28.04 38.07 43.96
C PHE A 37 -27.98 37.83 45.46
N THR A 38 -27.10 38.52 46.18
CA THR A 38 -27.02 38.42 47.64
C THR A 38 -28.24 39.04 48.31
N GLU A 39 -28.71 40.18 47.82
CA GLU A 39 -29.91 40.86 48.33
C GLU A 39 -31.17 40.01 48.11
N ILE A 40 -31.42 39.58 46.86
CA ILE A 40 -32.63 38.80 46.53
C ILE A 40 -32.65 37.44 47.25
N LYS A 41 -31.48 36.84 47.50
CA LYS A 41 -31.36 35.58 48.24
C LYS A 41 -31.57 35.75 49.75
N SER A 42 -31.18 36.90 50.31
CA SER A 42 -31.43 37.24 51.71
C SER A 42 -32.92 37.50 51.95
N ASP A 43 -33.57 38.22 51.04
CA ASP A 43 -35.00 38.51 51.12
C ASP A 43 -35.87 37.28 50.81
N ASN A 44 -35.33 36.28 50.12
CA ASN A 44 -36.04 35.05 49.76
C ASN A 44 -35.17 33.79 49.98
N PRO A 45 -34.91 33.36 51.23
CA PRO A 45 -33.98 32.27 51.55
C PRO A 45 -34.38 30.91 50.96
N ALA A 46 -35.68 30.69 50.70
CA ALA A 46 -36.22 29.45 50.14
C ALA A 46 -36.24 29.41 48.60
N MET A 47 -35.96 30.52 47.91
CA MET A 47 -36.06 30.60 46.45
C MET A 47 -34.88 29.91 45.77
N LYS A 48 -35.15 29.05 44.78
CA LYS A 48 -34.10 28.32 44.05
C LYS A 48 -33.26 29.31 43.25
N SER A 49 -31.95 29.09 43.20
CA SER A 49 -31.00 29.99 42.53
C SER A 49 -31.31 30.24 41.04
N LYS A 50 -31.99 29.30 40.37
CA LYS A 50 -32.46 29.45 38.99
C LYS A 50 -33.52 30.55 38.85
N ASP A 51 -34.43 30.67 39.81
CA ASP A 51 -35.52 31.64 39.79
C ASP A 51 -35.04 33.03 40.20
N ILE A 52 -34.10 33.10 41.17
CA ILE A 52 -33.36 34.32 41.52
C ILE A 52 -32.61 34.86 40.29
N MET A 53 -31.95 33.97 39.52
CA MET A 53 -31.23 34.37 38.30
C MET A 53 -32.16 34.96 37.24
N LYS A 54 -33.38 34.43 37.11
CA LYS A 54 -34.39 34.95 36.19
C LYS A 54 -34.82 36.37 36.58
N LYS A 55 -35.11 36.60 37.86
CA LYS A 55 -35.45 37.93 38.42
C LYS A 55 -34.32 38.95 38.21
N ILE A 56 -33.06 38.56 38.42
CA ILE A 56 -31.90 39.45 38.19
C ILE A 56 -31.76 39.79 36.70
N GLY A 57 -31.95 38.81 35.82
CA GLY A 57 -31.92 39.02 34.37
C GLY A 57 -33.02 39.98 33.89
N GLU A 58 -34.21 39.91 34.50
CA GLU A 58 -35.32 40.83 34.24
C GLU A 58 -35.00 42.24 34.77
N LYS A 59 -34.54 42.38 36.02
CA LYS A 59 -34.11 43.67 36.59
C LYS A 59 -33.00 44.34 35.78
N TRP A 60 -32.02 43.58 35.27
CA TRP A 60 -30.95 44.13 34.43
C TRP A 60 -31.45 44.72 33.10
N ARG A 61 -32.50 44.13 32.53
CA ARG A 61 -33.10 44.63 31.27
C ARG A 61 -33.90 45.91 31.50
N THR A 62 -34.48 46.08 32.69
CA THR A 62 -35.26 47.27 33.05
C THR A 62 -34.42 48.44 33.57
N LEU A 63 -33.11 48.25 33.80
CA LEU A 63 -32.20 49.34 34.18
C LEU A 63 -32.17 50.43 33.11
N ASN A 64 -32.13 51.69 33.54
CA ASN A 64 -31.95 52.83 32.65
C ASN A 64 -30.49 52.89 32.15
N ASP A 65 -30.24 53.72 31.14
CA ASP A 65 -28.91 53.79 30.52
C ASP A 65 -27.84 54.38 31.45
N GLU A 66 -28.22 55.22 32.42
CA GLU A 66 -27.30 55.78 33.41
C GLU A 66 -26.79 54.71 34.40
N GLU A 67 -27.70 53.90 34.94
CA GLU A 67 -27.39 52.77 35.84
C GLU A 67 -26.56 51.70 35.12
N ARG A 68 -26.92 51.40 33.87
CA ARG A 68 -26.17 50.45 33.04
C ARG A 68 -24.76 50.97 32.74
N ASN A 69 -24.62 52.27 32.47
CA ASN A 69 -23.33 52.91 32.23
C ASN A 69 -22.45 52.95 33.49
N ALA A 70 -23.03 53.03 34.70
CA ALA A 70 -22.27 52.93 35.94
C ALA A 70 -21.57 51.56 36.07
N TYR A 71 -22.27 50.46 35.77
CA TYR A 71 -21.67 49.11 35.76
C TYR A 71 -20.65 48.91 34.63
N LEU A 72 -20.84 49.56 33.48
CA LEU A 72 -19.85 49.58 32.41
C LEU A 72 -18.57 50.30 32.85
N LYS A 73 -18.70 51.47 33.47
CA LYS A 73 -17.56 52.23 34.01
C LYS A 73 -16.80 51.42 35.06
N GLN A 74 -17.52 50.78 35.98
CA GLN A 74 -16.93 49.90 37.00
C GLN A 74 -16.18 48.71 36.37
N TYR A 75 -16.73 48.10 35.32
CA TYR A 75 -16.03 47.06 34.56
C TYR A 75 -14.76 47.59 33.88
N HIS A 76 -14.81 48.78 33.27
CA HIS A 76 -13.65 49.41 32.63
C HIS A 76 -12.53 49.69 33.64
N GLU A 77 -12.85 50.20 34.83
CA GLU A 77 -11.89 50.41 35.92
C GLU A 77 -11.29 49.08 36.40
N LEU A 78 -12.11 48.06 36.64
CA LEU A 78 -11.64 46.72 37.02
C LEU A 78 -10.77 46.09 35.93
N LYS A 79 -11.07 46.36 34.65
CA LYS A 79 -10.29 45.90 33.51
C LYS A 79 -8.93 46.60 33.42
N LEU A 80 -8.89 47.92 33.64
CA LEU A 80 -7.66 48.70 33.69
C LEU A 80 -6.75 48.19 34.83
N ASN A 81 -7.31 47.98 36.02
CA ASN A 81 -6.57 47.43 37.15
C ASN A 81 -6.07 46.00 36.86
N TYR A 82 -6.90 45.14 36.27
CA TYR A 82 -6.49 43.80 35.85
C TYR A 82 -5.34 43.83 34.84
N THR A 83 -5.38 44.73 33.85
CA THR A 83 -4.30 44.85 32.86
C THR A 83 -3.00 45.37 33.48
N PHE A 84 -3.09 46.30 34.44
CA PHE A 84 -1.95 46.83 35.18
C PHE A 84 -1.32 45.77 36.10
N GLU A 85 -2.13 44.99 36.80
CA GLU A 85 -1.64 43.89 37.63
C GLU A 85 -1.00 42.76 36.80
N LEU A 86 -1.52 42.50 35.60
CA LEU A 86 -0.89 41.56 34.66
C LEU A 86 0.45 42.07 34.11
N SER A 87 0.61 43.38 33.86
CA SER A 87 1.87 43.93 33.33
C SER A 87 3.01 43.89 34.35
N LYS A 88 2.70 43.79 35.65
CA LYS A 88 3.67 43.59 36.73
C LYS A 88 4.15 42.14 36.88
N MET A 89 3.49 41.17 36.22
CA MET A 89 3.83 39.75 36.37
C MET A 89 4.95 39.32 35.42
N ASN A 90 5.70 38.28 35.83
CA ASN A 90 6.73 37.68 34.99
C ASN A 90 6.10 37.10 33.69
N PRO A 91 6.56 37.52 32.49
CA PRO A 91 6.08 37.01 31.21
C PRO A 91 6.10 35.48 31.08
N ASP A 92 7.10 34.81 31.65
CA ASP A 92 7.23 33.35 31.58
C ASP A 92 6.10 32.64 32.33
N ILE A 93 5.64 33.21 33.45
CA ILE A 93 4.50 32.68 34.22
C ILE A 93 3.20 32.81 33.42
N LEU A 94 3.02 33.93 32.71
CA LEU A 94 1.85 34.17 31.86
C LEU A 94 1.85 33.27 30.62
N GLN A 95 3.02 33.00 30.05
CA GLN A 95 3.23 32.04 28.96
C GLN A 95 2.83 30.62 29.41
N LEU A 96 3.34 30.16 30.55
CA LEU A 96 3.05 28.83 31.11
C LEU A 96 1.55 28.61 31.40
N GLU A 97 0.82 29.62 31.88
CA GLU A 97 -0.63 29.49 32.11
C GLU A 97 -1.42 29.40 30.79
N LYS A 98 -0.99 30.11 29.74
CA LYS A 98 -1.55 29.95 28.39
C LYS A 98 -1.31 28.54 27.86
N GLU A 99 -0.09 28.03 27.98
CA GLU A 99 0.29 26.67 27.57
C GLU A 99 -0.48 25.59 28.34
N LYS A 100 -0.63 25.74 29.66
CA LYS A 100 -1.45 24.86 30.50
C LYS A 100 -2.92 24.85 30.08
N LYS A 101 -3.49 26.00 29.68
CA LYS A 101 -4.86 26.07 29.17
C LYS A 101 -5.00 25.34 27.82
N ILE A 102 -4.03 25.51 26.93
CA ILE A 102 -3.96 24.79 25.63
C ILE A 102 -3.85 23.28 25.89
N ALA A 103 -2.94 22.85 26.76
CA ALA A 103 -2.74 21.45 27.13
C ALA A 103 -4.01 20.83 27.76
N ASN A 104 -4.68 21.55 28.66
CA ASN A 104 -5.94 21.08 29.25
C ASN A 104 -7.07 20.94 28.22
N ASN A 105 -7.19 21.87 27.27
CA ASN A 105 -8.16 21.78 26.19
C ASN A 105 -7.85 20.60 25.25
N ALA A 106 -6.58 20.41 24.90
CA ALA A 106 -6.12 19.24 24.14
C ALA A 106 -6.43 17.94 24.87
N LEU A 107 -6.17 17.86 26.19
CA LEU A 107 -6.48 16.69 27.03
C LEU A 107 -7.99 16.40 27.06
N LYS A 108 -8.85 17.42 27.14
CA LYS A 108 -10.31 17.26 27.06
C LYS A 108 -10.74 16.70 25.70
N SER A 109 -10.17 17.22 24.61
CA SER A 109 -10.42 16.72 23.25
C SER A 109 -9.99 15.26 23.10
N LEU A 110 -8.80 14.90 23.59
CA LEU A 110 -8.30 13.52 23.60
C LEU A 110 -9.19 12.58 24.42
N LYS A 111 -9.66 13.00 25.60
CA LYS A 111 -10.62 12.21 26.40
C LYS A 111 -11.92 11.96 25.63
N LYS A 112 -12.43 12.97 24.91
CA LYS A 112 -13.63 12.81 24.06
C LYS A 112 -13.39 11.82 22.91
N LYS A 113 -12.26 11.95 22.19
CA LYS A 113 -11.88 11.01 21.12
C LYS A 113 -11.74 9.57 21.64
N LYS A 114 -11.07 9.39 22.79
CA LYS A 114 -10.95 8.07 23.44
C LYS A 114 -12.30 7.45 23.75
N LYS A 115 -13.24 8.22 24.33
CA LYS A 115 -14.60 7.74 24.62
C LYS A 115 -15.35 7.36 23.33
N ASN A 116 -15.20 8.13 22.26
CA ASN A 116 -15.81 7.81 20.97
C ASN A 116 -15.25 6.50 20.38
N LEU A 117 -13.93 6.30 20.46
CA LEU A 117 -13.29 5.04 20.04
C LEU A 117 -13.74 3.85 20.88
N GLU A 118 -13.88 4.03 22.20
CA GLU A 118 -14.40 2.99 23.09
C GLU A 118 -15.85 2.62 22.72
N ASN A 119 -16.71 3.60 22.44
CA ASN A 119 -18.09 3.36 21.99
C ASN A 119 -18.13 2.63 20.65
N LEU A 120 -17.31 3.06 19.68
CA LEU A 120 -17.22 2.42 18.37
C LEU A 120 -16.70 0.99 18.47
N ALA A 121 -15.72 0.73 19.33
CA ALA A 121 -15.22 -0.62 19.59
C ALA A 121 -16.32 -1.54 20.18
N ILE A 122 -17.24 -0.99 20.97
CA ILE A 122 -18.40 -1.72 21.48
C ILE A 122 -19.39 -2.02 20.35
N GLU A 123 -19.71 -1.01 19.54
CA GLU A 123 -20.64 -1.15 18.40
C GLU A 123 -20.16 -2.20 17.39
N LEU A 124 -18.85 -2.24 17.13
CA LEU A 124 -18.20 -3.19 16.24
C LEU A 124 -17.91 -4.55 16.89
N ASN A 125 -18.40 -4.81 18.10
CA ASN A 125 -18.20 -6.06 18.83
C ASN A 125 -16.72 -6.48 18.99
N MET A 126 -15.83 -5.51 19.25
CA MET A 126 -14.41 -5.80 19.46
C MET A 126 -14.21 -6.76 20.64
N PRO A 127 -13.46 -7.88 20.45
CA PRO A 127 -13.14 -8.80 21.53
C PRO A 127 -12.50 -8.07 22.72
N LYS A 128 -12.95 -8.38 23.94
CA LYS A 128 -12.42 -7.81 25.18
C LYS A 128 -11.49 -8.79 25.87
N ARG A 129 -10.32 -8.33 26.28
CA ARG A 129 -9.39 -9.13 27.09
C ARG A 129 -9.90 -9.18 28.53
N THR A 130 -10.44 -10.32 28.93
CA THR A 130 -11.06 -10.53 30.26
C THR A 130 -10.12 -11.19 31.26
N VAL A 131 -9.18 -12.00 30.78
CA VAL A 131 -8.20 -12.74 31.60
C VAL A 131 -6.80 -12.36 31.13
N VAL A 132 -5.93 -11.99 32.07
CA VAL A 132 -4.54 -11.61 31.76
C VAL A 132 -3.56 -12.61 32.36
N ASN A 133 -3.85 -13.11 33.57
CA ASN A 133 -2.97 -14.02 34.31
C ASN A 133 -3.80 -15.01 35.17
N SER A 134 -3.12 -15.98 35.76
CA SER A 134 -3.71 -17.01 36.63
C SER A 134 -4.56 -16.45 37.77
N PHE A 135 -4.13 -15.34 38.39
CA PHE A 135 -4.88 -14.68 39.45
C PHE A 135 -6.21 -14.08 38.94
N SER A 136 -6.25 -13.60 37.70
CA SER A 136 -7.49 -13.07 37.09
C SER A 136 -8.54 -14.17 36.92
N VAL A 137 -8.11 -15.38 36.52
CA VAL A 137 -8.99 -16.55 36.43
C VAL A 137 -9.53 -16.92 37.81
N PHE A 138 -8.65 -16.95 38.81
CA PHE A 138 -9.03 -17.21 40.19
C PHE A 138 -10.08 -16.21 40.69
N ILE A 139 -9.91 -14.90 40.45
CA ILE A 139 -10.89 -13.88 40.82
C ILE A 139 -12.26 -14.13 40.17
N VAL A 140 -12.28 -14.53 38.89
CA VAL A 140 -13.53 -14.81 38.16
C VAL A 140 -14.25 -16.01 38.77
N GLU A 141 -13.53 -17.10 39.07
CA GLU A 141 -14.10 -18.27 39.75
C GLU A 141 -14.55 -17.94 41.19
N TYR A 142 -13.74 -17.16 41.91
CA TYR A 142 -14.03 -16.73 43.29
C TYR A 142 -15.32 -15.92 43.37
N LYS A 143 -15.51 -14.95 42.45
CA LYS A 143 -16.76 -14.19 42.31
C LYS A 143 -17.97 -15.07 42.02
N LYS A 144 -17.79 -16.11 41.20
CA LYS A 144 -18.87 -17.04 40.88
C LYS A 144 -19.25 -17.91 42.08
N LYS A 145 -18.26 -18.28 42.91
CA LYS A 145 -18.45 -19.05 44.14
C LYS A 145 -19.06 -18.23 45.28
N TYR A 146 -18.72 -16.94 45.36
CA TYR A 146 -19.17 -16.02 46.41
C TYR A 146 -19.76 -14.73 45.82
N PRO A 147 -20.97 -14.78 45.22
CA PRO A 147 -21.56 -13.64 44.50
C PRO A 147 -21.88 -12.43 45.38
N ASP A 148 -22.29 -12.65 46.64
CA ASP A 148 -22.72 -11.59 47.57
C ASP A 148 -21.60 -11.07 48.49
N THR A 149 -20.38 -11.62 48.38
CA THR A 149 -19.26 -11.23 49.23
C THR A 149 -18.53 -10.02 48.64
N PRO A 150 -18.35 -8.91 49.39
CA PRO A 150 -17.59 -7.77 48.91
C PRO A 150 -16.13 -8.16 48.64
N LEU A 151 -15.71 -8.15 47.36
CA LEU A 151 -14.33 -8.49 47.01
C LEU A 151 -13.36 -7.40 47.48
N THR A 152 -12.69 -7.68 48.59
CA THR A 152 -11.50 -6.90 48.98
C THR A 152 -10.28 -7.55 48.32
N PHE A 153 -9.61 -6.82 47.42
CA PHE A 153 -8.43 -7.32 46.67
C PHE A 153 -7.37 -7.99 47.56
N LYS A 154 -7.20 -7.49 48.79
CA LYS A 154 -6.26 -8.07 49.78
C LYS A 154 -6.69 -9.46 50.26
N ALA A 155 -7.96 -9.67 50.58
CA ALA A 155 -8.46 -10.94 51.09
C ALA A 155 -8.33 -12.05 50.04
N VAL A 156 -8.77 -11.76 48.81
CA VAL A 156 -8.71 -12.71 47.69
C VAL A 156 -7.27 -13.02 47.27
N SER A 157 -6.34 -12.07 47.42
CA SER A 157 -4.91 -12.30 47.16
C SER A 157 -4.27 -13.25 48.19
N VAL A 158 -4.64 -13.12 49.47
CA VAL A 158 -4.15 -14.04 50.52
C VAL A 158 -4.61 -15.47 50.24
N GLU A 159 -5.88 -15.65 49.86
CA GLU A 159 -6.39 -16.97 49.50
C GLU A 159 -5.70 -17.56 48.26
N TYR A 160 -5.43 -16.74 47.24
CA TYR A 160 -4.68 -17.18 46.06
C TYR A 160 -3.25 -17.63 46.38
N ASN A 161 -2.56 -16.93 47.29
CA ASN A 161 -1.19 -17.28 47.69
C ASN A 161 -1.13 -18.54 48.57
N ASN A 162 -2.26 -18.94 49.17
CA ASN A 162 -2.37 -20.17 49.96
C ASN A 162 -2.75 -21.39 49.13
N LEU A 163 -2.99 -21.23 47.82
CA LEU A 163 -3.28 -22.35 46.91
C LEU A 163 -2.06 -23.26 46.76
N SER A 164 -2.31 -24.54 46.51
CA SER A 164 -1.26 -25.50 46.16
C SER A 164 -0.62 -25.18 44.80
N ASN A 165 0.59 -25.68 44.57
CA ASN A 165 1.29 -25.51 43.29
C ASN A 165 0.47 -26.06 42.10
N ASP A 166 -0.24 -27.18 42.31
CA ASP A 166 -1.07 -27.82 41.26
C ASP A 166 -2.29 -26.95 40.89
N GLU A 167 -2.91 -26.31 41.88
CA GLU A 167 -4.03 -25.38 41.65
C GLU A 167 -3.57 -24.11 40.93
N ILE A 168 -2.42 -23.55 41.33
CA ILE A 168 -1.81 -22.40 40.66
C ILE A 168 -1.51 -22.75 39.19
N GLU A 169 -1.00 -23.95 38.91
CA GLU A 169 -0.69 -24.40 37.55
C GLU A 169 -1.96 -24.60 36.71
N ARG A 170 -3.04 -25.13 37.30
CA ARG A 170 -4.38 -25.17 36.66
C ARG A 170 -4.83 -23.76 36.25
N TYR A 171 -4.71 -22.77 37.13
CA TYR A 171 -5.07 -21.38 36.81
C TYR A 171 -4.19 -20.76 35.73
N LYS A 172 -2.88 -21.07 35.70
CA LYS A 172 -1.99 -20.63 34.62
C LYS A 172 -2.40 -21.23 33.28
N LYS A 173 -2.74 -22.52 33.24
CA LYS A 173 -3.19 -23.19 32.01
C LYS A 173 -4.47 -22.55 31.47
N ILE A 174 -5.48 -22.35 32.32
CA ILE A 174 -6.74 -21.68 31.92
C ILE A 174 -6.47 -20.24 31.45
N ALA A 175 -5.58 -19.52 32.14
CA ALA A 175 -5.21 -18.17 31.72
C ALA A 175 -4.51 -18.14 30.35
N LYS A 176 -3.63 -19.12 30.09
CA LYS A 176 -2.97 -19.27 28.80
C LYS A 176 -3.98 -19.56 27.69
N GLU A 177 -4.85 -20.54 27.88
CA GLU A 177 -5.89 -20.91 26.91
C GLU A 177 -6.83 -19.74 26.61
N ALA A 178 -7.24 -18.97 27.64
CA ALA A 178 -8.07 -17.79 27.49
C ALA A 178 -7.36 -16.64 26.74
N ASN A 179 -6.06 -16.41 27.03
CA ASN A 179 -5.26 -15.45 26.29
C ASN A 179 -5.08 -15.86 24.83
N ASP A 180 -4.78 -17.14 24.56
CA ASP A 180 -4.63 -17.68 23.20
C ASP A 180 -5.95 -17.57 22.42
N ALA A 181 -7.10 -17.82 23.07
CA ALA A 181 -8.43 -17.63 22.48
C ALA A 181 -8.69 -16.16 22.14
N TYR A 182 -8.43 -15.24 23.09
CA TYR A 182 -8.54 -13.80 22.85
C TYR A 182 -7.65 -13.35 21.68
N ASP A 183 -6.41 -13.83 21.62
CA ASP A 183 -5.45 -13.48 20.57
C ASP A 183 -5.91 -13.99 19.19
N ARG A 184 -6.61 -15.13 19.12
CA ARG A 184 -7.26 -15.59 17.87
C ARG A 184 -8.44 -14.71 17.50
N ASP A 185 -9.34 -14.44 18.44
CA ASP A 185 -10.56 -13.66 18.21
C ASP A 185 -10.22 -12.23 17.78
N ILE A 186 -9.26 -11.58 18.43
CA ILE A 186 -8.83 -10.22 18.08
C ILE A 186 -8.14 -10.19 16.71
N ARG A 187 -7.36 -11.21 16.34
CA ARG A 187 -6.79 -11.32 14.99
C ARG A 187 -7.88 -11.42 13.93
N LYS A 188 -8.88 -12.27 14.16
CA LYS A 188 -10.04 -12.44 13.27
C LYS A 188 -10.81 -11.13 13.13
N TRP A 189 -11.12 -10.46 14.24
CA TRP A 189 -11.81 -9.16 14.24
C TRP A 189 -11.00 -8.07 13.53
N VAL A 190 -9.68 -7.99 13.76
CA VAL A 190 -8.81 -7.02 13.06
C VAL A 190 -8.81 -7.26 11.55
N ALA A 191 -8.77 -8.52 11.11
CA ALA A 191 -8.86 -8.87 9.69
C ALA A 191 -10.21 -8.43 9.09
N GLU A 192 -11.31 -8.68 9.80
CA GLU A 192 -12.66 -8.26 9.40
C GLU A 192 -12.79 -6.73 9.31
N MET A 193 -12.31 -5.99 10.32
CA MET A 193 -12.34 -4.52 10.31
C MET A 193 -11.47 -3.94 9.19
N ARG A 194 -10.31 -4.53 8.91
CA ARG A 194 -9.50 -4.16 7.75
C ARG A 194 -10.25 -4.41 6.46
N TYR A 195 -10.93 -5.54 6.33
CA TYR A 195 -11.74 -5.86 5.16
C TYR A 195 -12.86 -4.84 4.97
N ILE A 196 -13.65 -4.54 6.01
CA ILE A 196 -14.72 -3.54 5.96
C ILE A 196 -14.16 -2.15 5.62
N GLY A 197 -13.08 -1.73 6.28
CA GLY A 197 -12.44 -0.44 6.03
C GLY A 197 -11.91 -0.30 4.60
N ASN A 198 -11.20 -1.32 4.11
CA ASN A 198 -10.68 -1.35 2.74
C ASN A 198 -11.81 -1.39 1.71
N THR A 199 -12.87 -2.15 1.97
CA THR A 199 -14.05 -2.23 1.09
C THR A 199 -14.74 -0.87 1.01
N GLN A 200 -14.92 -0.18 2.14
CA GLN A 200 -15.50 1.16 2.13
C GLN A 200 -14.57 2.17 1.43
N SER A 201 -13.26 2.07 1.65
CA SER A 201 -12.27 2.90 0.95
C SER A 201 -12.33 2.69 -0.56
N TYR A 202 -12.41 1.44 -1.02
CA TYR A 202 -12.56 1.10 -2.44
C TYR A 202 -13.90 1.59 -3.00
N ARG A 203 -15.01 1.38 -2.28
CA ARG A 203 -16.33 1.90 -2.68
C ARG A 203 -16.33 3.42 -2.85
N ASN A 204 -15.60 4.12 -2.00
CA ASN A 204 -15.47 5.57 -2.02
C ASN A 204 -14.43 6.09 -3.03
N MET A 205 -13.60 5.23 -3.63
CA MET A 205 -12.71 5.66 -4.72
C MET A 205 -13.53 6.05 -5.95
N ASN A 206 -13.04 7.07 -6.67
CA ASN A 206 -13.58 7.42 -7.97
C ASN A 206 -13.27 6.32 -9.01
N ASP A 207 -13.97 6.35 -10.13
CA ASP A 207 -13.81 5.35 -11.18
C ASP A 207 -12.41 5.39 -11.81
N GLU A 208 -11.80 6.56 -11.94
CA GLU A 208 -10.48 6.74 -12.56
C GLU A 208 -9.38 6.01 -11.78
N THR A 209 -9.31 6.19 -10.46
CA THR A 209 -8.35 5.49 -9.61
C THR A 209 -8.59 3.99 -9.62
N LYS A 210 -9.85 3.53 -9.68
CA LYS A 210 -10.15 2.09 -9.81
C LYS A 210 -9.62 1.55 -11.14
N ILE A 211 -9.81 2.27 -12.24
CA ILE A 211 -9.31 1.90 -13.56
C ILE A 211 -7.77 1.83 -13.53
N GLU A 212 -7.09 2.84 -12.98
CA GLU A 212 -5.62 2.83 -12.87
C GLU A 212 -5.08 1.62 -12.09
N LEU A 213 -5.74 1.24 -10.99
CA LEU A 213 -5.37 0.05 -10.20
C LEU A 213 -5.59 -1.26 -11.00
N ILE A 214 -6.71 -1.37 -11.70
CA ILE A 214 -6.99 -2.52 -12.58
C ILE A 214 -5.95 -2.60 -13.70
N ASP A 215 -5.61 -1.46 -14.30
CA ASP A 215 -4.66 -1.37 -15.39
C ASP A 215 -3.26 -1.82 -14.95
N ASP A 216 -2.84 -1.42 -13.76
CA ASP A 216 -1.56 -1.84 -13.17
C ASP A 216 -1.51 -3.35 -12.93
N LEU A 217 -2.60 -3.93 -12.41
CA LEU A 217 -2.71 -5.38 -12.19
C LEU A 217 -2.66 -6.17 -13.51
N ILE A 218 -3.38 -5.72 -14.53
CA ILE A 218 -3.36 -6.36 -15.86
C ILE A 218 -1.96 -6.32 -16.46
N LYS A 219 -1.26 -5.17 -16.40
CA LYS A 219 0.07 -4.99 -16.99
C LYS A 219 1.16 -5.85 -16.35
N HIS A 220 1.04 -6.14 -15.06
CA HIS A 220 2.00 -6.96 -14.31
C HIS A 220 1.66 -8.45 -14.30
N THR A 221 0.66 -8.87 -15.09
CA THR A 221 0.28 -10.27 -15.22
C THR A 221 1.47 -11.09 -15.74
N PRO A 222 1.81 -12.23 -15.11
CA PRO A 222 2.82 -13.13 -15.64
C PRO A 222 2.38 -13.81 -16.95
N PRO A 223 3.33 -14.34 -17.76
CA PRO A 223 3.03 -15.10 -18.97
C PRO A 223 2.02 -16.23 -18.69
N GLY A 224 1.01 -16.35 -19.56
CA GLY A 224 -0.08 -17.34 -19.40
C GLY A 224 -1.12 -17.00 -18.33
N GLY A 225 -0.89 -16.00 -17.46
CA GLY A 225 -1.78 -15.69 -16.34
C GLY A 225 -2.99 -14.80 -16.66
N LEU A 226 -3.04 -14.19 -17.85
CA LEU A 226 -3.93 -13.05 -18.11
C LEU A 226 -5.42 -13.39 -17.96
N ASN A 227 -5.86 -14.53 -18.48
CA ASN A 227 -7.26 -14.93 -18.38
C ASN A 227 -7.67 -15.18 -16.93
N TYR A 228 -6.79 -15.78 -16.11
CA TYR A 228 -7.01 -15.97 -14.69
C TYR A 228 -7.13 -14.64 -13.95
N VAL A 229 -6.20 -13.71 -14.21
CA VAL A 229 -6.21 -12.37 -13.61
C VAL A 229 -7.47 -11.60 -14.00
N LEU A 230 -7.92 -11.67 -15.26
CA LEU A 230 -9.16 -11.00 -15.68
C LEU A 230 -10.40 -11.59 -15.00
N ASN A 231 -10.44 -12.91 -14.81
CA ASN A 231 -11.54 -13.58 -14.08
C ASN A 231 -11.54 -13.19 -12.60
N ASP A 232 -10.38 -13.20 -11.93
CA ASP A 232 -10.24 -12.78 -10.54
C ASP A 232 -10.62 -11.30 -10.36
N LEU A 233 -10.18 -10.44 -11.28
CA LEU A 233 -10.54 -9.02 -11.29
C LEU A 233 -12.03 -8.81 -11.45
N ARG A 234 -12.72 -9.66 -12.22
CA ARG A 234 -14.18 -9.57 -12.37
C ARG A 234 -14.89 -9.78 -11.04
N GLU A 235 -14.43 -10.75 -10.24
CA GLU A 235 -14.97 -11.00 -8.90
C GLU A 235 -14.61 -9.89 -7.91
N ILE A 236 -13.37 -9.39 -7.96
CA ILE A 236 -12.88 -8.35 -7.04
C ILE A 236 -13.54 -6.99 -7.31
N VAL A 237 -13.62 -6.59 -8.58
CA VAL A 237 -14.16 -5.29 -8.98
C VAL A 237 -15.68 -5.29 -8.88
N ASN A 238 -16.32 -6.39 -9.28
CA ASN A 238 -17.77 -6.60 -9.31
C ASN A 238 -18.56 -5.44 -9.96
N ASP A 239 -17.99 -4.84 -10.99
CA ASP A 239 -18.61 -3.81 -11.84
C ASP A 239 -18.07 -3.92 -13.27
N ASP A 240 -18.80 -4.64 -14.12
CA ASP A 240 -18.42 -4.86 -15.53
C ASP A 240 -18.33 -3.56 -16.34
N ARG A 241 -18.98 -2.47 -15.91
CA ARG A 241 -18.88 -1.16 -16.59
C ARG A 241 -17.51 -0.52 -16.38
N ILE A 242 -16.88 -0.78 -15.24
CA ILE A 242 -15.53 -0.29 -14.93
C ILE A 242 -14.50 -1.25 -15.55
N LEU A 243 -14.64 -2.55 -15.31
CA LEU A 243 -13.69 -3.55 -15.78
C LEU A 243 -13.77 -3.76 -17.30
N LEU A 244 -14.89 -4.31 -17.80
CA LEU A 244 -14.98 -4.78 -19.19
C LEU A 244 -15.18 -3.64 -20.19
N SER A 245 -15.90 -2.58 -19.82
CA SER A 245 -16.17 -1.47 -20.74
C SER A 245 -15.10 -0.38 -20.78
N LYS A 246 -14.25 -0.26 -19.75
CA LYS A 246 -13.24 0.82 -19.65
C LYS A 246 -11.81 0.29 -19.51
N ALA A 247 -11.50 -0.42 -18.42
CA ALA A 247 -10.13 -0.78 -18.07
C ALA A 247 -9.55 -1.90 -18.95
N ALA A 248 -10.24 -3.04 -19.01
CA ALA A 248 -9.74 -4.27 -19.62
C ALA A 248 -9.40 -4.13 -21.12
N PRO A 249 -10.21 -3.50 -22.00
CA PRO A 249 -9.90 -3.41 -23.42
C PRO A 249 -8.57 -2.69 -23.69
N ARG A 250 -8.35 -1.54 -23.03
CA ARG A 250 -7.14 -0.74 -23.21
C ARG A 250 -5.92 -1.42 -22.59
N SER A 251 -6.04 -1.87 -21.34
CA SER A 251 -4.91 -2.44 -20.62
C SER A 251 -4.47 -3.79 -21.15
N THR A 252 -5.42 -4.59 -21.64
CA THR A 252 -5.09 -5.84 -22.31
C THR A 252 -4.43 -5.58 -23.68
N ALA A 253 -4.86 -4.54 -24.41
CA ALA A 253 -4.19 -4.15 -25.65
C ALA A 253 -2.76 -3.65 -25.44
N GLU A 254 -2.51 -2.90 -24.37
CA GLU A 254 -1.16 -2.49 -23.98
C GLU A 254 -0.32 -3.69 -23.53
N TYR A 255 -0.89 -4.59 -22.71
CA TYR A 255 -0.22 -5.82 -22.29
C TYR A 255 0.15 -6.70 -23.48
N ASP A 256 -0.78 -7.00 -24.39
CA ASP A 256 -0.53 -7.88 -25.52
C ASP A 256 0.57 -7.35 -26.44
N ARG A 257 0.61 -6.03 -26.67
CA ARG A 257 1.65 -5.36 -27.47
C ARG A 257 3.01 -5.38 -26.78
N ASP A 258 3.09 -5.06 -25.49
CA ASP A 258 4.35 -5.14 -24.75
C ASP A 258 4.87 -6.57 -24.72
N GLN A 259 3.97 -7.54 -24.51
CA GLN A 259 4.31 -8.96 -24.42
C GLN A 259 4.54 -9.63 -25.79
N CYS A 260 4.37 -8.89 -26.88
CA CYS A 260 4.60 -9.36 -28.25
C CYS A 260 3.83 -10.67 -28.55
N ILE A 261 2.56 -10.74 -28.12
CA ILE A 261 1.76 -11.96 -28.22
C ILE A 261 1.62 -12.37 -29.68
N PHE A 262 1.92 -13.63 -30.00
CA PHE A 262 1.65 -14.19 -31.32
C PHE A 262 0.25 -14.80 -31.37
N VAL A 263 -0.40 -14.68 -32.52
CA VAL A 263 -1.79 -15.08 -32.76
C VAL A 263 -1.92 -15.75 -34.11
N LYS A 264 -2.77 -16.77 -34.18
CA LYS A 264 -3.07 -17.44 -35.45
C LYS A 264 -4.18 -16.68 -36.16
N VAL A 265 -3.90 -16.19 -37.37
CA VAL A 265 -4.87 -15.45 -38.18
C VAL A 265 -5.35 -16.35 -39.33
N GLY A 266 -6.61 -16.76 -39.29
CA GLY A 266 -7.17 -17.68 -40.28
C GLY A 266 -6.48 -19.04 -40.28
N ASN A 267 -6.24 -19.59 -41.47
CA ASN A 267 -5.60 -20.90 -41.66
C ASN A 267 -4.11 -20.80 -42.05
N ASN A 268 -3.47 -19.65 -41.80
CA ASN A 268 -2.05 -19.46 -42.09
C ASN A 268 -1.18 -20.39 -41.24
N GLU A 269 -0.05 -20.83 -41.80
CA GLU A 269 0.89 -21.73 -41.11
C GLU A 269 1.70 -20.99 -40.04
N LYS A 270 2.21 -19.80 -40.36
CA LYS A 270 2.95 -18.93 -39.44
C LYS A 270 1.99 -18.06 -38.61
N TYR A 271 2.43 -17.68 -37.42
CA TYR A 271 1.69 -16.80 -36.52
C TYR A 271 2.02 -15.33 -36.79
N SER A 272 1.02 -14.46 -36.61
CA SER A 272 1.21 -13.00 -36.60
C SER A 272 1.50 -12.50 -35.20
N MET A 273 2.26 -11.40 -35.07
CA MET A 273 2.59 -10.84 -33.76
C MET A 273 1.86 -9.51 -33.49
N ILE A 274 1.35 -9.38 -32.26
CA ILE A 274 0.73 -8.16 -31.74
C ILE A 274 1.84 -7.30 -31.15
N THR A 275 2.22 -6.24 -31.86
CA THR A 275 3.27 -5.29 -31.45
C THR A 275 2.78 -3.86 -31.59
N ASN A 276 3.59 -2.88 -31.17
CA ASN A 276 3.26 -1.48 -31.38
C ASN A 276 3.36 -1.07 -32.85
N GLU A 277 4.33 -1.63 -33.57
CA GLU A 277 4.62 -1.35 -34.97
C GLU A 277 3.59 -1.96 -35.93
N ALA A 278 2.90 -3.02 -35.52
CA ALA A 278 1.84 -3.64 -36.31
C ALA A 278 0.56 -2.80 -36.39
N VAL A 279 0.38 -1.77 -35.56
CA VAL A 279 -0.89 -1.05 -35.47
C VAL A 279 -1.12 -0.19 -36.73
N TYR A 280 -2.20 -0.47 -37.46
CA TYR A 280 -2.61 0.26 -38.66
C TYR A 280 -4.12 0.50 -38.66
N ASN A 281 -4.55 1.77 -38.53
CA ASN A 281 -5.97 2.17 -38.55
C ASN A 281 -6.89 1.33 -37.65
N ASN A 282 -6.51 1.15 -36.37
CA ASN A 282 -7.18 0.29 -35.37
C ASN A 282 -7.18 -1.22 -35.69
N ASN A 283 -6.45 -1.65 -36.71
CA ASN A 283 -6.17 -3.04 -37.02
C ASN A 283 -4.69 -3.35 -36.78
N TYR A 284 -4.30 -4.59 -37.05
CA TYR A 284 -2.94 -5.07 -37.04
C TYR A 284 -2.58 -5.57 -38.45
N PHE A 285 -1.37 -5.25 -38.91
CA PHE A 285 -0.84 -5.84 -40.14
C PHE A 285 0.32 -6.79 -39.85
N ASP A 286 0.44 -7.79 -40.71
CA ASP A 286 1.56 -8.72 -40.72
C ASP A 286 2.35 -8.53 -42.03
N PRO A 287 3.62 -8.10 -41.97
CA PRO A 287 4.43 -7.83 -43.16
C PRO A 287 4.88 -9.10 -43.89
N ARG A 288 4.93 -10.26 -43.23
CA ARG A 288 5.33 -11.54 -43.84
C ARG A 288 4.14 -12.16 -44.56
N LEU A 289 3.01 -12.25 -43.87
CA LEU A 289 1.78 -12.82 -44.44
C LEU A 289 1.07 -11.87 -45.41
N CYS A 290 1.48 -10.59 -45.45
CA CYS A 290 0.81 -9.55 -46.23
C CYS A 290 -0.69 -9.48 -45.93
N ILE A 291 -1.08 -9.46 -44.65
CA ILE A 291 -2.48 -9.41 -44.23
C ILE A 291 -2.73 -8.25 -43.27
N LEU A 292 -3.97 -7.76 -43.29
CA LEU A 292 -4.53 -6.85 -42.30
C LEU A 292 -5.62 -7.58 -41.54
N PHE A 293 -5.61 -7.51 -40.21
CA PHE A 293 -6.56 -8.22 -39.36
C PHE A 293 -6.93 -7.42 -38.11
N THR A 294 -8.13 -7.64 -37.59
CA THR A 294 -8.54 -7.17 -36.27
C THR A 294 -8.18 -8.20 -35.21
N TYR A 295 -7.85 -7.74 -34.01
CA TYR A 295 -7.64 -8.61 -32.85
C TYR A 295 -8.44 -8.09 -31.64
N ASP A 296 -9.33 -8.95 -31.13
CA ASP A 296 -10.02 -8.69 -29.86
C ASP A 296 -9.09 -9.10 -28.72
N HIS A 297 -8.54 -8.09 -28.04
CA HIS A 297 -7.60 -8.28 -26.94
C HIS A 297 -8.21 -8.97 -25.72
N VAL A 298 -9.51 -8.83 -25.47
CA VAL A 298 -10.16 -9.43 -24.29
C VAL A 298 -10.53 -10.87 -24.59
N ASN A 299 -11.17 -11.11 -25.73
CA ASN A 299 -11.64 -12.45 -26.12
C ASN A 299 -10.56 -13.29 -26.82
N LYS A 300 -9.39 -12.70 -27.14
CA LYS A 300 -8.26 -13.35 -27.83
C LYS A 300 -8.66 -13.95 -29.19
N THR A 301 -9.47 -13.21 -29.95
CA THR A 301 -9.95 -13.65 -31.28
C THR A 301 -9.42 -12.78 -32.41
N CYS A 302 -9.09 -13.39 -33.54
CA CYS A 302 -8.61 -12.71 -34.74
C CYS A 302 -9.63 -12.80 -35.87
N LYS A 303 -9.69 -11.77 -36.71
CA LYS A 303 -10.44 -11.79 -37.96
C LYS A 303 -9.68 -11.07 -39.06
N THR A 304 -9.48 -11.75 -40.18
CA THR A 304 -8.88 -11.15 -41.38
C THR A 304 -9.79 -10.04 -41.92
N VAL A 305 -9.19 -8.88 -42.18
CA VAL A 305 -9.84 -7.70 -42.77
C VAL A 305 -9.52 -7.62 -44.25
N GLN A 306 -8.25 -7.84 -44.62
CA GLN A 306 -7.80 -7.76 -46.01
C GLN A 306 -6.59 -8.69 -46.22
N ASP A 307 -6.62 -9.44 -47.31
CA ASP A 307 -5.48 -10.20 -47.83
C ASP A 307 -4.67 -9.37 -48.83
N ASN A 308 -3.40 -9.73 -49.03
CA ASN A 308 -2.44 -9.01 -49.88
C ASN A 308 -2.29 -7.53 -49.49
N PHE A 309 -2.39 -7.23 -48.19
CA PHE A 309 -2.08 -5.93 -47.65
C PHE A 309 -0.57 -5.73 -47.63
N VAL A 310 -0.12 -4.67 -48.31
CA VAL A 310 1.29 -4.25 -48.32
C VAL A 310 1.33 -2.80 -47.84
N ASP A 311 2.13 -2.54 -46.81
CA ASP A 311 2.41 -1.17 -46.40
C ASP A 311 3.35 -0.54 -47.45
N ASN A 312 2.76 0.22 -48.38
CA ASN A 312 3.43 0.79 -49.56
C ASN A 312 4.45 1.89 -49.23
N GLN A 313 4.79 2.11 -47.96
CA GLN A 313 5.67 3.21 -47.56
C GLN A 313 7.10 3.05 -48.07
N ASN A 314 7.62 1.82 -48.22
CA ASN A 314 9.05 1.61 -48.47
C ASN A 314 9.37 0.45 -49.45
N GLN A 315 8.99 0.58 -50.72
CA GLN A 315 9.27 -0.46 -51.74
C GLN A 315 10.77 -0.74 -51.96
N GLN A 316 11.64 0.26 -51.74
CA GLN A 316 13.09 0.12 -52.00
C GLN A 316 13.80 -0.79 -50.98
N THR A 317 13.30 -0.85 -49.75
CA THR A 317 13.88 -1.62 -48.63
C THR A 317 13.16 -2.96 -48.43
N LEU A 318 12.06 -3.21 -49.15
CA LEU A 318 11.24 -4.41 -49.04
C LEU A 318 12.04 -5.71 -49.25
N SER A 319 12.95 -5.74 -50.23
CA SER A 319 13.80 -6.91 -50.49
C SER A 319 14.68 -7.23 -49.29
N LEU A 320 15.38 -6.23 -48.77
CA LEU A 320 16.26 -6.40 -47.61
C LEU A 320 15.46 -6.80 -46.37
N ARG A 321 14.24 -6.26 -46.18
CA ARG A 321 13.36 -6.65 -45.08
C ARG A 321 12.92 -8.12 -45.18
N ASN A 322 12.58 -8.61 -46.38
CA ASN A 322 12.32 -10.05 -46.61
C ASN A 322 13.55 -10.88 -46.26
N GLU A 323 14.73 -10.50 -46.76
CA GLU A 323 15.96 -11.26 -46.50
C GLU A 323 16.32 -11.29 -45.01
N ILE A 324 16.11 -10.19 -44.26
CA ILE A 324 16.30 -10.16 -42.79
C ILE A 324 15.28 -11.08 -42.11
N ASP A 325 14.02 -11.01 -42.53
CA ASP A 325 12.92 -11.77 -41.96
C ASP A 325 13.14 -13.28 -42.13
N ASP A 326 13.59 -13.74 -43.30
CA ASP A 326 13.91 -15.15 -43.58
C ASP A 326 15.07 -15.67 -42.72
N VAL A 327 16.18 -14.93 -42.63
CA VAL A 327 17.34 -15.39 -41.85
C VAL A 327 17.09 -15.35 -40.33
N VAL A 328 16.23 -14.44 -39.86
CA VAL A 328 15.82 -14.40 -38.46
C VAL A 328 14.84 -15.54 -38.15
N ASP A 329 13.96 -15.91 -39.07
CA ASP A 329 13.07 -17.07 -38.92
C ASP A 329 13.88 -18.36 -38.76
N GLU A 330 14.89 -18.57 -39.61
CA GLU A 330 15.79 -19.73 -39.53
C GLU A 330 16.57 -19.77 -38.21
N TYR A 331 17.03 -18.61 -37.73
CA TYR A 331 17.63 -18.49 -36.41
C TYR A 331 16.64 -18.87 -35.30
N VAL A 332 15.40 -18.38 -35.37
CA VAL A 332 14.38 -18.66 -34.36
C VAL A 332 14.01 -20.14 -34.34
N ASP A 333 13.80 -20.77 -35.49
CA ASP A 333 13.49 -22.19 -35.61
C ASP A 333 14.60 -23.10 -35.05
N SER A 334 15.87 -22.64 -35.08
CA SER A 334 17.02 -23.39 -34.57
C SER A 334 17.30 -23.17 -33.08
N HIS A 335 16.87 -22.05 -32.48
CA HIS A 335 17.20 -21.67 -31.10
C HIS A 335 16.01 -21.67 -30.14
N HIS A 336 14.77 -21.58 -30.64
CA HIS A 336 13.56 -21.41 -29.84
C HIS A 336 12.52 -22.48 -30.21
N CYS A 337 12.14 -23.34 -29.25
CA CYS A 337 11.24 -24.48 -29.49
C CYS A 337 9.78 -24.11 -29.85
N ASP A 338 9.30 -22.95 -29.39
CA ASP A 338 8.01 -22.35 -29.75
C ASP A 338 8.22 -20.84 -29.99
N GLY A 339 9.19 -20.54 -30.84
CA GLY A 339 9.59 -19.18 -31.19
C GLY A 339 8.84 -18.66 -32.41
N ASN A 340 8.50 -17.37 -32.39
CA ASN A 340 8.02 -16.65 -33.57
C ASN A 340 8.75 -15.32 -33.70
N CYS A 341 8.86 -14.83 -34.93
CA CYS A 341 9.46 -13.54 -35.22
C CYS A 341 8.65 -12.72 -36.22
N VAL A 342 8.94 -11.42 -36.24
CA VAL A 342 8.43 -10.50 -37.27
C VAL A 342 9.42 -9.36 -37.47
N VAL A 343 9.58 -8.93 -38.72
CA VAL A 343 10.40 -7.76 -39.09
C VAL A 343 9.53 -6.67 -39.70
N TYR A 344 9.52 -5.49 -39.09
CA TYR A 344 8.87 -4.29 -39.61
C TYR A 344 9.86 -3.36 -40.29
N ASP A 345 9.42 -2.74 -41.38
CA ASP A 345 10.13 -1.66 -42.07
C ASP A 345 9.58 -0.31 -41.59
N LEU A 346 10.37 0.41 -40.81
CA LEU A 346 10.06 1.75 -40.31
C LEU A 346 10.89 2.82 -41.03
N SER A 347 11.35 2.51 -42.24
CA SER A 347 12.19 3.43 -43.00
C SER A 347 11.44 4.71 -43.35
N GLY A 348 12.19 5.81 -43.35
CA GLY A 348 11.71 7.15 -43.69
C GLY A 348 12.88 7.99 -44.18
N LYS A 349 13.30 9.00 -43.40
CA LYS A 349 14.55 9.75 -43.67
C LYS A 349 15.81 8.90 -43.47
N SER A 350 15.72 7.85 -42.66
CA SER A 350 16.77 6.85 -42.42
C SER A 350 16.15 5.47 -42.57
N ILE A 351 16.96 4.46 -42.92
CA ILE A 351 16.48 3.10 -43.09
C ILE A 351 16.49 2.42 -41.72
N ILE A 352 15.32 1.97 -41.26
CA ILE A 352 15.16 1.41 -39.92
C ILE A 352 14.34 0.13 -40.01
N PHE A 353 14.91 -0.97 -39.54
CA PHE A 353 14.20 -2.24 -39.37
C PHE A 353 14.02 -2.54 -37.89
N LYS A 354 12.80 -2.95 -37.53
CA LYS A 354 12.45 -3.37 -36.18
C LYS A 354 12.15 -4.86 -36.18
N ILE A 355 12.93 -5.63 -35.41
CA ILE A 355 12.83 -7.08 -35.34
C ILE A 355 12.29 -7.45 -33.96
N TYR A 356 11.30 -8.33 -33.94
CA TYR A 356 10.77 -8.92 -32.71
C TYR A 356 10.97 -10.43 -32.77
N ILE A 357 11.41 -11.02 -31.66
CA ILE A 357 11.47 -12.46 -31.42
C ILE A 357 10.74 -12.72 -30.10
N MET A 358 9.83 -13.67 -30.09
CA MET A 358 9.14 -14.11 -28.87
C MET A 358 9.07 -15.63 -28.83
N SER A 359 9.43 -16.20 -27.69
CA SER A 359 9.22 -17.60 -27.37
C SER A 359 8.59 -17.73 -26.00
N GLN A 360 7.75 -18.74 -25.81
CA GLN A 360 7.13 -19.00 -24.52
C GLN A 360 6.96 -20.50 -24.27
N GLU A 361 6.97 -20.87 -23.00
CA GLU A 361 6.59 -22.20 -22.55
C GLU A 361 5.61 -22.02 -21.39
N ILE A 362 4.37 -22.50 -21.55
CA ILE A 362 3.34 -22.43 -20.51
C ILE A 362 2.98 -23.86 -20.15
N SER A 363 3.25 -24.25 -18.91
CA SER A 363 2.99 -25.60 -18.40
C SER A 363 2.19 -25.51 -17.11
N GLU A 364 0.87 -25.42 -17.26
CA GLU A 364 -0.07 -25.29 -16.13
C GLU A 364 -0.03 -26.52 -15.22
N SER A 365 0.08 -27.73 -15.79
CA SER A 365 0.21 -28.98 -15.03
C SER A 365 1.46 -29.04 -14.15
N ASN A 366 2.50 -28.30 -14.53
CA ASN A 366 3.75 -28.17 -13.77
C ASN A 366 3.86 -26.82 -13.04
N PHE A 367 2.76 -26.07 -12.95
CA PHE A 367 2.67 -24.79 -12.24
C PHE A 367 3.76 -23.78 -12.61
N ARG A 368 4.12 -23.71 -13.90
CA ARG A 368 5.18 -22.83 -14.40
C ARG A 368 4.85 -22.22 -15.75
N SER A 369 5.33 -21.00 -15.97
CA SER A 369 5.34 -20.36 -17.26
C SER A 369 6.62 -19.56 -17.47
N GLY A 370 7.03 -19.43 -18.72
CA GLY A 370 8.20 -18.69 -19.14
C GLY A 370 7.94 -17.97 -20.45
N ARG A 371 8.51 -16.77 -20.59
CA ARG A 371 8.51 -16.02 -21.83
C ARG A 371 9.86 -15.34 -22.04
N TRP A 372 10.38 -15.49 -23.24
CA TRP A 372 11.53 -14.80 -23.78
C TRP A 372 11.07 -13.80 -24.84
N ARG A 373 11.54 -12.56 -24.77
CA ARG A 373 11.26 -11.53 -25.76
C ARG A 373 12.55 -10.82 -26.11
N SER A 374 12.85 -10.73 -27.40
CA SER A 374 13.95 -9.92 -27.92
C SER A 374 13.44 -8.93 -28.95
N GLN A 375 13.99 -7.73 -28.87
CA GLN A 375 13.67 -6.61 -29.74
C GLN A 375 14.96 -6.03 -30.28
N PHE A 376 15.07 -5.93 -31.60
CA PHE A 376 16.22 -5.30 -32.25
C PHE A 376 15.77 -4.14 -33.11
N SER A 377 16.56 -3.07 -33.10
CA SER A 377 16.41 -1.93 -33.98
C SER A 377 17.68 -1.77 -34.79
N VAL A 378 17.59 -1.99 -36.10
CA VAL A 378 18.70 -1.86 -37.05
C VAL A 378 18.55 -0.54 -37.78
N THR A 379 19.57 0.31 -37.75
CA THR A 379 19.57 1.61 -38.41
C THR A 379 20.71 1.71 -39.41
N LEU A 380 20.36 1.96 -40.68
CA LEU A 380 21.29 2.18 -41.78
C LEU A 380 21.17 3.61 -42.31
N GLU A 381 22.30 4.19 -42.69
CA GLU A 381 22.33 5.50 -43.37
C GLU A 381 21.88 5.35 -44.84
N SER A 382 22.21 4.24 -45.50
CA SER A 382 21.89 3.89 -46.89
C SER A 382 21.94 2.38 -47.07
N LEU A 383 21.25 1.85 -48.09
CA LEU A 383 21.34 0.44 -48.51
C LEU A 383 22.76 0.01 -48.92
N THR A 384 23.62 0.98 -49.28
CA THR A 384 25.02 0.74 -49.67
C THR A 384 26.02 1.00 -48.54
N SER A 385 25.55 1.33 -47.34
CA SER A 385 26.42 1.65 -46.21
C SER A 385 27.25 0.45 -45.79
N LYS A 386 28.55 0.68 -45.54
CA LYS A 386 29.49 -0.34 -45.03
C LYS A 386 29.44 -0.52 -43.51
N SER A 387 28.50 0.12 -42.84
CA SER A 387 28.27 -0.04 -41.41
C SER A 387 26.84 0.30 -41.05
N PHE A 388 26.33 -0.30 -39.99
CA PHE A 388 25.02 0.00 -39.42
C PHE A 388 25.09 -0.02 -37.90
N VAL A 389 24.08 0.57 -37.24
CA VAL A 389 23.93 0.51 -35.79
C VAL A 389 22.81 -0.45 -35.46
N ILE A 390 23.05 -1.37 -34.53
CA ILE A 390 22.04 -2.28 -34.00
C ILE A 390 21.87 -2.06 -32.50
N LYS A 391 20.62 -1.92 -32.07
CA LYS A 391 20.23 -1.85 -30.66
C LYS A 391 19.42 -3.09 -30.33
N GLY A 392 19.93 -3.94 -29.46
CA GLY A 392 19.26 -5.14 -28.95
C GLY A 392 18.75 -4.94 -27.53
N ALA A 393 17.57 -5.49 -27.25
CA ALA A 393 16.97 -5.57 -25.93
C ALA A 393 16.35 -6.96 -25.76
N VAL A 394 16.72 -7.67 -24.70
CA VAL A 394 16.18 -8.99 -24.35
C VAL A 394 15.53 -8.94 -22.98
N ARG A 395 14.40 -9.65 -22.81
CA ARG A 395 13.67 -9.80 -21.56
C ARG A 395 13.30 -11.26 -21.35
N ALA A 396 13.59 -11.78 -20.16
CA ALA A 396 13.17 -13.09 -19.70
C ALA A 396 12.22 -12.92 -18.51
N HIS A 397 11.03 -13.51 -18.59
CA HIS A 397 10.04 -13.54 -17.51
C HIS A 397 9.65 -14.99 -17.22
N VAL A 398 9.97 -15.48 -16.03
CA VAL A 398 9.57 -16.83 -15.57
C VAL A 398 8.71 -16.68 -14.34
N HIS A 399 7.65 -17.48 -14.25
CA HIS A 399 6.76 -17.56 -13.11
C HIS A 399 6.59 -19.02 -12.72
N GLY A 400 6.79 -19.35 -11.45
CA GLY A 400 6.40 -20.63 -10.91
C GLY A 400 5.63 -20.47 -9.62
N TYR A 401 4.63 -21.31 -9.44
CA TYR A 401 3.61 -21.13 -8.42
C TYR A 401 3.18 -22.45 -7.73
N GLU A 402 4.04 -23.47 -7.79
CA GLU A 402 3.85 -24.70 -7.03
C GLU A 402 4.14 -24.45 -5.55
N SER A 403 3.13 -24.56 -4.69
CA SER A 403 3.25 -24.40 -3.22
C SER A 403 3.88 -23.06 -2.77
N GLY A 404 3.87 -22.04 -3.62
CA GLY A 404 4.49 -20.74 -3.41
C GLY A 404 4.28 -19.82 -4.60
N ASN A 405 4.98 -18.69 -4.66
CA ASN A 405 5.00 -17.81 -5.82
C ASN A 405 6.42 -17.25 -6.00
N PHE A 406 7.08 -17.62 -7.08
CA PHE A 406 8.38 -17.11 -7.46
C PHE A 406 8.36 -16.58 -8.89
N GLN A 407 9.00 -15.43 -9.10
CA GLN A 407 9.14 -14.86 -10.43
C GLN A 407 10.60 -14.44 -10.68
N LEU A 408 11.05 -14.68 -11.91
CA LEU A 408 12.23 -14.05 -12.48
C LEU A 408 11.75 -13.01 -13.48
N VAL A 409 12.17 -11.77 -13.32
CA VAL A 409 12.06 -10.74 -14.35
C VAL A 409 13.46 -10.19 -14.56
N SER A 410 14.03 -10.44 -15.74
CA SER A 410 15.38 -10.00 -16.08
C SER A 410 15.39 -9.40 -17.49
N TRP A 411 16.23 -8.40 -17.69
CA TRP A 411 16.40 -7.74 -18.97
C TRP A 411 17.85 -7.30 -19.19
N HIS A 412 18.24 -7.22 -20.45
CA HIS A 412 19.53 -6.71 -20.87
C HIS A 412 19.40 -5.95 -22.19
N ASN A 413 20.12 -4.83 -22.32
CA ASN A 413 20.11 -4.01 -23.53
C ASN A 413 21.54 -3.71 -23.95
N LYS A 414 21.80 -3.68 -25.25
CA LYS A 414 23.11 -3.37 -25.83
C LYS A 414 22.94 -2.61 -27.15
N GLU A 415 23.83 -1.66 -27.39
CA GLU A 415 23.94 -0.95 -28.67
C GLU A 415 25.35 -1.15 -29.23
N GLU A 416 25.45 -1.48 -30.52
CA GLU A 416 26.72 -1.72 -31.19
C GLU A 416 26.70 -1.18 -32.62
N LYS A 417 27.82 -0.60 -33.06
CA LYS A 417 28.03 -0.21 -34.45
C LYS A 417 28.80 -1.32 -35.18
N ILE A 418 28.13 -2.00 -36.10
CA ILE A 418 28.70 -3.10 -36.88
C ILE A 418 29.29 -2.55 -38.17
N LYS A 419 30.53 -2.93 -38.48
CA LYS A 419 31.21 -2.64 -39.75
C LYS A 419 31.22 -3.91 -40.60
N LEU A 420 30.78 -3.78 -41.85
CA LEU A 420 30.73 -4.88 -42.82
C LEU A 420 32.14 -5.15 -43.37
N GLY A 421 32.61 -6.39 -43.22
CA GLY A 421 33.80 -6.91 -43.87
C GLY A 421 33.60 -7.16 -45.37
N LYS A 422 34.65 -7.64 -46.06
CA LYS A 422 34.61 -7.84 -47.53
C LYS A 422 33.65 -8.93 -48.00
N LYS A 423 33.35 -9.92 -47.14
CA LYS A 423 32.46 -11.05 -47.45
C LYS A 423 31.14 -10.99 -46.68
N ASP A 424 30.95 -9.96 -45.85
CA ASP A 424 29.85 -9.90 -44.92
C ASP A 424 28.62 -9.30 -45.62
N SER A 425 27.45 -9.91 -45.39
CA SER A 425 26.17 -9.30 -45.73
C SER A 425 25.57 -8.61 -44.51
N ILE A 426 24.66 -7.65 -44.72
CA ILE A 426 23.92 -7.02 -43.63
C ILE A 426 23.16 -8.08 -42.82
N THR A 427 22.48 -9.01 -43.50
CA THR A 427 21.69 -10.09 -42.90
C THR A 427 22.52 -11.04 -42.03
N SER A 428 23.68 -11.50 -42.53
CA SER A 428 24.58 -12.38 -41.76
C SER A 428 25.15 -11.68 -40.54
N CYS A 429 25.52 -10.41 -40.64
CA CYS A 429 25.95 -9.62 -39.49
C CYS A 429 24.85 -9.42 -38.44
N ILE A 430 23.59 -9.24 -38.87
CA ILE A 430 22.45 -9.11 -37.95
C ILE A 430 22.24 -10.41 -37.18
N VAL A 431 22.17 -11.56 -37.86
CA VAL A 431 21.95 -12.86 -37.20
C VAL A 431 23.11 -13.21 -36.26
N ASN A 432 24.36 -13.00 -36.69
CA ASN A 432 25.53 -13.21 -35.83
C ASN A 432 25.51 -12.31 -34.57
N PHE A 433 24.99 -11.09 -34.69
CA PHE A 433 24.81 -10.22 -33.53
C PHE A 433 23.70 -10.75 -32.61
N ILE A 434 22.56 -11.16 -33.16
CA ILE A 434 21.43 -11.70 -32.38
C ILE A 434 21.88 -12.95 -31.61
N ASP A 435 22.46 -13.93 -32.30
CA ASP A 435 22.97 -15.18 -31.72
C ASP A 435 23.95 -14.90 -30.57
N LYS A 436 24.99 -14.10 -30.85
CA LYS A 436 25.97 -13.72 -29.83
C LYS A 436 25.33 -13.00 -28.65
N PHE A 437 24.43 -12.06 -28.90
CA PHE A 437 23.77 -11.26 -27.87
C PHE A 437 22.87 -12.11 -26.97
N GLU A 438 22.06 -12.99 -27.54
CA GLU A 438 21.18 -13.89 -26.79
C GLU A 438 21.98 -14.97 -26.04
N SER A 439 22.99 -15.55 -26.68
CA SER A 439 23.88 -16.56 -26.07
C SER A 439 24.68 -15.97 -24.90
N ASP A 440 25.33 -14.82 -25.08
CA ASP A 440 26.08 -14.15 -24.01
C ASP A 440 25.13 -13.83 -22.81
N TYR A 441 23.88 -13.43 -23.08
CA TYR A 441 22.89 -13.17 -22.03
C TYR A 441 22.43 -14.44 -21.31
N GLN A 442 22.13 -15.51 -22.04
CA GLN A 442 21.73 -16.80 -21.45
C GLN A 442 22.85 -17.39 -20.58
N GLU A 443 24.09 -17.37 -21.05
CA GLU A 443 25.26 -17.80 -20.27
C GLU A 443 25.44 -16.96 -19.01
N SER A 444 25.28 -15.64 -19.12
CA SER A 444 25.35 -14.73 -17.98
C SER A 444 24.27 -15.04 -16.93
N LEU A 445 23.03 -15.27 -17.36
CA LEU A 445 21.93 -15.67 -16.46
C LEU A 445 22.26 -16.97 -15.72
N ASN A 446 22.70 -17.99 -16.45
CA ASN A 446 23.07 -19.28 -15.86
C ASN A 446 24.19 -19.15 -14.82
N LYS A 447 25.22 -18.34 -15.12
CA LYS A 447 26.30 -18.05 -14.18
C LYS A 447 25.81 -17.31 -12.94
N GLU A 448 24.91 -16.35 -13.11
CA GLU A 448 24.37 -15.55 -12.00
C GLU A 448 23.50 -16.40 -11.07
N PHE A 449 22.66 -17.30 -11.61
CA PHE A 449 21.88 -18.23 -10.79
C PHE A 449 22.76 -19.14 -9.92
N ASN A 450 23.86 -19.66 -10.49
CA ASN A 450 24.83 -20.45 -9.74
C ASN A 450 25.53 -19.62 -8.65
N THR A 451 25.79 -18.35 -8.93
CA THR A 451 26.40 -17.41 -7.98
C THR A 451 25.44 -17.12 -6.82
N ILE A 452 24.21 -16.67 -7.11
CA ILE A 452 23.19 -16.35 -6.09
C ILE A 452 22.92 -17.53 -5.16
N SER A 453 22.83 -18.75 -5.72
CA SER A 453 22.65 -20.00 -4.95
C SER A 453 23.81 -20.29 -3.99
N SER A 454 25.05 -20.05 -4.44
CA SER A 454 26.24 -20.41 -3.69
C SER A 454 26.71 -19.33 -2.70
N THR A 455 26.38 -18.05 -2.92
CA THR A 455 26.84 -16.90 -2.13
C THR A 455 25.68 -16.18 -1.42
N THR A 456 24.81 -15.49 -2.16
CA THR A 456 23.79 -14.57 -1.63
C THR A 456 22.79 -15.28 -0.71
N PHE A 457 22.21 -16.40 -1.15
CA PHE A 457 21.26 -17.13 -0.31
C PHE A 457 21.91 -17.71 0.96
N LYS A 458 23.18 -18.15 0.89
CA LYS A 458 23.92 -18.62 2.06
C LYS A 458 24.22 -17.51 3.07
N ALA A 459 24.44 -16.29 2.58
CA ALA A 459 24.66 -15.11 3.42
C ALA A 459 23.38 -14.69 4.16
N LEU A 460 22.21 -14.81 3.52
CA LEU A 460 20.91 -14.51 4.15
C LEU A 460 20.54 -15.52 5.23
N ARG A 461 20.63 -16.82 4.93
CA ARG A 461 20.33 -17.88 5.88
C ARG A 461 21.22 -19.08 5.64
N ARG A 462 22.04 -19.41 6.64
CA ARG A 462 22.84 -20.62 6.60
C ARG A 462 21.94 -21.85 6.72
N LYS A 463 22.27 -22.91 5.96
CA LYS A 463 21.60 -24.22 6.09
C LYS A 463 21.76 -24.82 7.49
N LEU A 464 22.92 -24.59 8.11
CA LEU A 464 23.22 -24.93 9.50
C LEU A 464 23.89 -23.74 10.21
N PRO A 465 23.73 -23.62 11.53
CA PRO A 465 24.54 -22.74 12.36
C PRO A 465 26.05 -22.86 12.08
N VAL A 466 26.84 -21.91 12.56
CA VAL A 466 28.32 -21.93 12.41
C VAL A 466 28.93 -23.22 12.96
N THR A 467 28.31 -23.78 14.01
CA THR A 467 28.68 -25.06 14.64
C THR A 467 28.53 -26.28 13.73
N LYS A 468 27.88 -26.15 12.56
CA LYS A 468 27.54 -27.25 11.64
C LYS A 468 26.70 -28.36 12.30
N SER A 469 25.96 -28.03 13.34
CA SER A 469 25.01 -28.91 14.03
C SER A 469 23.64 -28.25 14.11
N LEU A 470 22.58 -29.03 14.27
CA LEU A 470 21.27 -28.46 14.62
C LEU A 470 21.36 -27.72 15.96
N ILE A 471 20.46 -26.77 16.16
CA ILE A 471 20.37 -26.00 17.39
C ILE A 471 19.96 -26.93 18.54
N ASP A 472 20.74 -26.90 19.62
CA ASP A 472 20.40 -27.54 20.87
C ASP A 472 19.48 -26.60 21.68
N TRP A 473 18.18 -26.83 21.56
CA TRP A 473 17.16 -26.00 22.21
C TRP A 473 17.20 -26.09 23.75
N GLN A 474 17.71 -27.19 24.32
CA GLN A 474 17.83 -27.33 25.78
C GLN A 474 18.92 -26.40 26.32
N LYS A 475 20.03 -26.26 25.58
CA LYS A 475 21.12 -25.34 25.96
C LYS A 475 20.70 -23.88 25.87
N ILE A 476 19.93 -23.48 24.86
CA ILE A 476 19.49 -22.08 24.69
C ILE A 476 18.69 -21.57 25.90
N GLY A 477 17.81 -22.39 26.48
CA GLY A 477 16.99 -21.98 27.63
C GLY A 477 17.77 -21.81 28.94
N ALA A 478 18.97 -22.40 29.02
CA ALA A 478 19.82 -22.41 30.22
C ALA A 478 21.06 -21.49 30.10
N TYR A 479 21.31 -20.89 28.93
CA TYR A 479 22.52 -20.12 28.67
C TYR A 479 22.31 -18.62 28.93
N ASN A 480 23.05 -18.05 29.88
CA ASN A 480 23.19 -16.60 30.03
C ASN A 480 24.44 -16.13 29.29
N ILE A 481 24.28 -15.20 28.35
CA ILE A 481 25.39 -14.48 27.72
C ILE A 481 25.69 -13.29 28.64
N ASN A 482 26.84 -13.33 29.33
CA ASN A 482 27.32 -12.21 30.14
C ASN A 482 27.70 -11.00 29.27
#